data_AF-D6QZX4-F1
#
_entry.id   AF-D6QZX4-F1
#
_cell.length_a   1.000
_cell.length_b   1.000
_cell.length_c   1.000
_cell.angle_alpha   90.00
_cell.angle_beta   90.00
_cell.angle_gamma   90.00
#
_symmetry.space_group_name_H-M   'P 1'
#
loop_
_entity.id
_entity.type
_entity.pdbx_description
1 polymer ?
#
loop_
_entity_poly.entity_id
_entity_poly.type
_entity_poly.pdbx_seq_one_letter_code
_entity_poly.pdbx_strand_id
1 'polypeptide(L)'
;GICGDNHATCSVYAQNMAYGVKPPALAEWIVNLGEAAEYMFDHNIFQDNLVGVDFCEMMVKETNPGVWELAKRTPAPNAKLHGYKTIADIMTSLNPFEGEFYRETLQVSRYTREMFCLMEGRHVHPSTLYAGGVGTVPSIQLFTDYMVRLMKYVEFMKRVVPLHDDLFDFFYMALPGYEEVGRRRILLGCWGSFQDPDVCDYDYKTMNKWGKAMYVTPGVVVDGKLVTTNLVDINLNIRILLGSSFYQDWDHEETSVKNDPLGNAVDRKHPWNQTTLPRPQKRNFGGNYTWVMSPRWLDKRTGDHLALDTGGGPIARLWVTALAGLVDIGYVKATGNSVKINLPKTAMKPAVEFEWKVPKWSNAIERDRARTYFQAYAAGCALYFCEQAMKEFHAGNTKTFTPFKVPDEAIGCGFHEAVRGVLSHHMVICGGKVANYHPYPPTPWNANPRDIYGTPGPYEDAVQ
;
A
#
# COMPACT_ATOMS: atom_id res chain seq x y z
N GLY A 1 10.34 -5.22 -9.68
CA GLY A 1 10.17 -6.62 -9.25
C GLY A 1 10.22 -6.77 -7.74
N ILE A 2 9.56 -5.89 -6.98
CA ILE A 2 9.34 -6.08 -5.53
C ILE A 2 7.84 -6.10 -5.20
N CYS A 3 7.02 -5.37 -5.96
CA CYS A 3 5.55 -5.31 -5.86
C CYS A 3 4.87 -5.71 -7.19
N GLY A 4 5.36 -6.77 -7.84
CA GLY A 4 4.86 -7.24 -9.13
C GLY A 4 3.46 -7.88 -9.05
N ASP A 5 3.19 -8.53 -7.94
CA ASP A 5 1.92 -9.11 -7.50
C ASP A 5 0.83 -8.05 -7.34
N ASN A 6 1.06 -6.92 -6.66
CA ASN A 6 0.07 -5.84 -6.56
C ASN A 6 -0.43 -5.39 -7.94
N HIS A 7 0.48 -5.29 -8.93
CA HIS A 7 0.13 -4.98 -10.31
C HIS A 7 -0.66 -6.11 -10.99
N ALA A 8 -0.32 -7.37 -10.73
CA ALA A 8 -1.07 -8.52 -11.23
C ALA A 8 -2.51 -8.52 -10.66
N THR A 9 -2.65 -8.32 -9.36
CA THR A 9 -3.93 -8.24 -8.64
C THR A 9 -4.78 -7.06 -9.13
N CYS A 10 -4.20 -5.86 -9.21
CA CYS A 10 -4.92 -4.69 -9.74
C CYS A 10 -5.33 -4.89 -11.22
N SER A 11 -4.47 -5.53 -12.02
CA SER A 11 -4.80 -5.92 -13.39
C SER A 11 -5.97 -6.91 -13.45
N VAL A 12 -6.00 -7.91 -12.56
CA VAL A 12 -7.12 -8.86 -12.44
C VAL A 12 -8.41 -8.13 -12.06
N TYR A 13 -8.36 -7.15 -11.15
CA TYR A 13 -9.53 -6.35 -10.79
C TYR A 13 -10.07 -5.54 -11.99
N ALA A 14 -9.18 -4.93 -12.79
CA ALA A 14 -9.56 -4.23 -14.02
C ALA A 14 -10.20 -5.17 -15.05
N GLN A 15 -9.65 -6.39 -15.18
CA GLN A 15 -10.16 -7.43 -16.07
C GLN A 15 -11.51 -7.97 -15.62
N ASN A 16 -11.70 -8.24 -14.32
CA ASN A 16 -12.96 -8.70 -13.76
C ASN A 16 -14.10 -7.72 -14.09
N MET A 17 -13.83 -6.42 -13.94
CA MET A 17 -14.76 -5.36 -14.32
C MET A 17 -15.04 -5.35 -15.82
N ALA A 18 -13.99 -5.35 -16.66
CA ALA A 18 -14.15 -5.31 -18.11
C ALA A 18 -14.92 -6.53 -18.65
N TYR A 19 -14.69 -7.71 -18.08
CA TYR A 19 -15.30 -8.96 -18.53
C TYR A 19 -16.66 -9.24 -17.88
N GLY A 20 -17.07 -8.44 -16.89
CA GLY A 20 -18.29 -8.65 -16.12
C GLY A 20 -18.29 -9.98 -15.34
N VAL A 21 -17.13 -10.35 -14.76
CA VAL A 21 -16.95 -11.61 -14.03
C VAL A 21 -16.63 -11.37 -12.56
N LYS A 22 -17.41 -12.01 -11.68
CA LYS A 22 -17.11 -12.11 -10.25
C LYS A 22 -16.42 -13.45 -9.95
N PRO A 23 -15.21 -13.46 -9.36
CA PRO A 23 -14.57 -14.70 -8.92
C PRO A 23 -15.32 -15.33 -7.73
N PRO A 24 -15.14 -16.64 -7.47
CA PRO A 24 -15.69 -17.26 -6.26
C PRO A 24 -15.14 -16.60 -4.98
N ALA A 25 -15.94 -16.56 -3.90
CA ALA A 25 -15.53 -15.92 -2.65
C ALA A 25 -14.23 -16.49 -2.08
N LEU A 26 -14.03 -17.81 -2.15
CA LEU A 26 -12.80 -18.44 -1.70
C LEU A 26 -11.57 -17.98 -2.50
N ALA A 27 -11.71 -17.70 -3.80
CA ALA A 27 -10.62 -17.14 -4.59
C ALA A 27 -10.22 -15.76 -4.06
N GLU A 28 -11.19 -14.91 -3.73
CA GLU A 28 -10.92 -13.58 -3.17
C GLU A 28 -10.23 -13.67 -1.81
N TRP A 29 -10.63 -14.61 -0.94
CA TRP A 29 -9.93 -14.82 0.33
C TRP A 29 -8.49 -15.30 0.15
N ILE A 30 -8.23 -16.14 -0.86
CA ILE A 30 -6.87 -16.56 -1.22
C ILE A 30 -6.04 -15.37 -1.71
N VAL A 31 -6.60 -14.50 -2.57
CA VAL A 31 -5.92 -13.27 -3.02
C VAL A 31 -5.63 -12.34 -1.86
N ASN A 32 -6.60 -12.11 -0.97
CA ASN A 32 -6.40 -11.29 0.22
C ASN A 32 -5.30 -11.86 1.15
N LEU A 33 -5.21 -13.19 1.30
CA LEU A 33 -4.13 -13.84 2.05
C LEU A 33 -2.76 -13.67 1.36
N GLY A 34 -2.71 -13.73 0.02
CA GLY A 34 -1.51 -13.47 -0.78
C GLY A 34 -1.01 -12.04 -0.61
N GLU A 35 -1.86 -11.05 -0.90
CA GLU A 35 -1.52 -9.63 -0.78
C GLU A 35 -1.22 -9.21 0.67
N ALA A 36 -1.86 -9.84 1.67
CA ALA A 36 -1.49 -9.62 3.07
C ALA A 36 -0.07 -10.11 3.37
N ALA A 37 0.32 -11.28 2.82
CA ALA A 37 1.67 -11.79 2.94
C ALA A 37 2.70 -10.92 2.22
N GLU A 38 2.34 -10.33 1.08
CA GLU A 38 3.17 -9.34 0.40
C GLU A 38 3.44 -8.13 1.32
N TYR A 39 2.40 -7.55 1.94
CA TYR A 39 2.61 -6.44 2.88
C TYR A 39 3.50 -6.84 4.05
N MET A 40 3.29 -8.02 4.63
CA MET A 40 4.11 -8.53 5.73
C MET A 40 5.58 -8.72 5.31
N PHE A 41 5.82 -9.17 4.08
CA PHE A 41 7.15 -9.34 3.50
C PHE A 41 7.85 -8.02 3.20
N ASP A 42 7.26 -7.18 2.32
CA ASP A 42 7.94 -6.01 1.76
C ASP A 42 8.18 -4.99 2.87
N HIS A 43 7.19 -4.73 3.74
CA HIS A 43 7.39 -3.79 4.86
C HIS A 43 8.48 -4.25 5.81
N ASN A 44 8.55 -5.53 6.15
CA ASN A 44 9.62 -6.08 7.01
C ASN A 44 11.01 -5.86 6.40
N ILE A 45 11.21 -6.29 5.14
CA ILE A 45 12.55 -6.21 4.53
C ILE A 45 12.93 -4.77 4.19
N PHE A 46 11.97 -3.95 3.77
CA PHE A 46 12.23 -2.54 3.46
C PHE A 46 12.52 -1.75 4.73
N GLN A 47 11.73 -1.93 5.79
CA GLN A 47 11.91 -1.19 7.04
C GLN A 47 13.23 -1.55 7.72
N ASP A 48 13.60 -2.83 7.78
CA ASP A 48 14.70 -3.26 8.64
C ASP A 48 15.98 -3.65 7.91
N ASN A 49 15.96 -3.70 6.57
CA ASN A 49 17.16 -3.95 5.76
C ASN A 49 17.49 -2.85 4.76
N LEU A 50 16.62 -1.85 4.56
CA LEU A 50 16.88 -0.69 3.73
C LEU A 50 16.79 0.60 4.54
N VAL A 51 15.60 0.96 5.03
CA VAL A 51 15.37 2.20 5.82
C VAL A 51 16.11 2.17 7.15
N GLY A 52 16.04 1.05 7.88
CA GLY A 52 16.64 0.90 9.20
C GLY A 52 18.16 1.04 9.22
N VAL A 53 18.82 0.94 8.07
CA VAL A 53 20.27 1.19 7.93
C VAL A 53 20.58 2.67 8.15
N ASP A 54 19.67 3.58 7.80
CA ASP A 54 19.83 5.02 8.10
C ASP A 54 19.82 5.29 9.62
N PHE A 55 19.27 4.36 10.40
CA PHE A 55 19.18 4.41 11.86
C PHE A 55 20.21 3.50 12.57
N CYS A 56 21.05 2.78 11.84
CA CYS A 56 22.01 1.85 12.43
C CYS A 56 23.17 2.57 13.13
N GLU A 57 23.86 1.86 14.02
CA GLU A 57 25.01 2.40 14.75
C GLU A 57 26.07 2.99 13.82
N MET A 58 26.41 2.30 12.72
CA MET A 58 27.43 2.77 11.78
C MET A 58 27.06 4.13 11.19
N MET A 59 25.84 4.24 10.63
CA MET A 59 25.36 5.47 10.01
C MET A 59 25.25 6.62 11.03
N VAL A 60 24.68 6.34 12.20
CA VAL A 60 24.47 7.36 13.24
C VAL A 60 25.81 7.83 13.82
N LYS A 61 26.81 6.95 13.98
CA LYS A 61 28.17 7.36 14.38
C LYS A 61 28.84 8.26 13.37
N GLU A 62 28.70 7.95 12.07
CA GLU A 62 29.34 8.74 11.01
C GLU A 62 28.70 10.13 10.86
N THR A 63 27.38 10.22 11.01
CA THR A 63 26.63 11.46 10.73
C THR A 63 26.33 12.29 11.98
N ASN A 64 26.07 11.64 13.12
CA ASN A 64 25.62 12.28 14.36
C ASN A 64 26.25 11.61 15.62
N PRO A 65 27.58 11.69 15.82
CA PRO A 65 28.26 11.03 16.94
C PRO A 65 27.65 11.34 18.33
N GLY A 66 27.16 12.57 18.54
CA GLY A 66 26.51 12.96 19.80
C GLY A 66 25.19 12.22 20.08
N VAL A 67 24.43 11.91 19.03
CA VAL A 67 23.19 11.12 19.13
C VAL A 67 23.51 9.69 19.53
N TRP A 68 24.57 9.11 18.97
CA TRP A 68 25.05 7.79 19.38
C TRP A 68 25.46 7.74 20.86
N GLU A 69 26.21 8.73 21.35
CA GLU A 69 26.59 8.81 22.76
C GLU A 69 25.36 8.92 23.69
N LEU A 70 24.33 9.63 23.27
CA LEU A 70 23.05 9.69 23.98
C LEU A 70 22.31 8.35 23.95
N ALA A 71 22.28 7.66 22.80
CA ALA A 71 21.61 6.37 22.65
C ALA A 71 22.17 5.30 23.61
N LYS A 72 23.49 5.28 23.83
CA LYS A 72 24.16 4.33 24.75
C LYS A 72 23.71 4.46 26.20
N ARG A 73 23.26 5.64 26.62
CA ARG A 73 22.80 5.92 27.99
C ARG A 73 21.28 6.04 28.11
N THR A 74 20.55 5.89 27.01
CA THR A 74 19.08 6.01 27.00
C THR A 74 18.45 4.61 27.07
N PRO A 75 17.77 4.26 28.17
CA PRO A 75 17.04 2.99 28.26
C PRO A 75 15.90 2.95 27.25
N ALA A 76 15.64 1.78 26.65
CA ALA A 76 14.50 1.57 25.79
C ALA A 76 13.22 1.38 26.64
N PRO A 77 12.19 2.24 26.53
CA PRO A 77 10.95 2.14 27.32
C PRO A 77 10.32 0.74 27.33
N ASN A 78 10.35 0.06 26.19
CA ASN A 78 9.76 -1.26 25.97
C ASN A 78 10.78 -2.40 25.99
N ALA A 79 11.95 -2.21 26.59
CA ALA A 79 13.04 -3.21 26.67
C ALA A 79 12.58 -4.63 27.06
N LYS A 80 11.55 -4.76 27.91
CA LYS A 80 10.99 -6.06 28.32
C LYS A 80 10.27 -6.81 27.20
N LEU A 81 9.75 -6.09 26.20
CA LEU A 81 9.01 -6.67 25.07
C LEU A 81 9.97 -7.13 23.97
N HIS A 82 11.03 -6.36 23.71
CA HIS A 82 11.97 -6.62 22.60
C HIS A 82 13.39 -7.03 22.96
N GLY A 83 13.78 -6.95 24.23
CA GLY A 83 15.04 -7.52 24.74
C GLY A 83 16.27 -6.62 24.63
N TYR A 84 16.15 -5.44 24.02
CA TYR A 84 17.22 -4.45 23.93
C TYR A 84 17.13 -3.47 25.10
N LYS A 85 18.22 -3.30 25.86
CA LYS A 85 18.19 -2.51 27.11
C LYS A 85 18.24 -1.02 26.83
N THR A 86 19.01 -0.62 25.83
CA THR A 86 19.23 0.76 25.43
C THR A 86 18.87 0.96 23.96
N ILE A 87 18.66 2.21 23.56
CA ILE A 87 18.43 2.54 22.15
C ILE A 87 19.66 2.20 21.29
N ALA A 88 20.87 2.35 21.83
CA ALA A 88 22.08 1.94 21.13
C ALA A 88 22.08 0.45 20.78
N ASP A 89 21.58 -0.42 21.67
CA ASP A 89 21.50 -1.86 21.39
C ASP A 89 20.58 -2.14 20.17
N ILE A 90 19.49 -1.37 20.02
CA ILE A 90 18.61 -1.43 18.84
C ILE A 90 19.40 -1.00 17.59
N MET A 91 20.06 0.16 17.63
CA MET A 91 20.84 0.68 16.51
C MET A 91 21.97 -0.27 16.07
N THR A 92 22.69 -0.89 17.00
CA THR A 92 23.71 -1.91 16.70
C THR A 92 23.08 -3.13 16.03
N SER A 93 21.89 -3.56 16.49
CA SER A 93 21.18 -4.72 15.90
C SER A 93 20.73 -4.50 14.46
N LEU A 94 20.68 -3.24 13.99
CA LEU A 94 20.34 -2.84 12.62
C LEU A 94 21.56 -2.74 11.69
N ASN A 95 22.80 -2.93 12.18
CA ASN A 95 24.00 -2.87 11.34
C ASN A 95 23.92 -3.91 10.20
N PRO A 96 24.23 -3.51 8.94
CA PRO A 96 24.13 -4.42 7.80
C PRO A 96 24.93 -5.71 7.98
N PHE A 97 24.27 -6.85 7.82
CA PHE A 97 24.80 -8.22 7.94
C PHE A 97 25.35 -8.63 9.32
N GLU A 98 25.85 -7.69 10.14
CA GLU A 98 26.43 -7.94 11.45
C GLU A 98 25.42 -7.82 12.60
N GLY A 99 24.42 -6.96 12.44
CA GLY A 99 23.32 -6.77 13.39
C GLY A 99 22.41 -7.99 13.45
N GLU A 100 22.05 -8.41 14.67
CA GLU A 100 21.17 -9.56 14.88
C GLU A 100 19.78 -9.34 14.25
N PHE A 101 19.17 -8.17 14.49
CA PHE A 101 17.84 -7.86 13.99
C PHE A 101 17.81 -7.74 12.46
N TYR A 102 18.85 -7.15 11.86
CA TYR A 102 19.03 -7.13 10.40
C TYR A 102 19.04 -8.55 9.81
N ARG A 103 19.79 -9.49 10.41
CA ARG A 103 19.81 -10.89 9.93
C ARG A 103 18.51 -11.63 10.19
N GLU A 104 17.85 -11.35 11.31
CA GLU A 104 16.57 -11.95 11.65
C GLU A 104 15.49 -11.55 10.65
N THR A 105 15.37 -10.26 10.31
CA THR A 105 14.38 -9.74 9.36
C THR A 105 14.61 -10.28 7.95
N LEU A 106 15.86 -10.62 7.57
CA LEU A 106 16.14 -11.38 6.35
C LEU A 106 15.53 -12.79 6.38
N GLN A 107 15.56 -13.50 7.52
CA GLN A 107 14.89 -14.80 7.64
C GLN A 107 13.38 -14.67 7.68
N VAL A 108 12.86 -13.62 8.35
CA VAL A 108 11.43 -13.30 8.34
C VAL A 108 10.93 -13.12 6.91
N SER A 109 11.67 -12.37 6.10
CA SER A 109 11.34 -12.14 4.69
C SER A 109 11.20 -13.42 3.87
N ARG A 110 11.85 -14.52 4.27
CA ARG A 110 11.80 -15.80 3.54
C ARG A 110 10.48 -16.52 3.82
N TYR A 111 10.15 -16.74 5.09
CA TYR A 111 8.93 -17.47 5.41
C TYR A 111 7.66 -16.65 5.14
N THR A 112 7.72 -15.31 5.14
CA THR A 112 6.61 -14.48 4.67
C THR A 112 6.43 -14.57 3.15
N ARG A 113 7.51 -14.71 2.37
CA ARG A 113 7.39 -15.06 0.94
C ARG A 113 6.88 -16.48 0.71
N GLU A 114 7.22 -17.43 1.58
CA GLU A 114 6.59 -18.76 1.52
C GLU A 114 5.08 -18.66 1.73
N MET A 115 4.61 -17.83 2.67
CA MET A 115 3.17 -17.55 2.85
C MET A 115 2.53 -17.00 1.57
N PHE A 116 3.20 -16.04 0.92
CA PHE A 116 2.77 -15.51 -0.37
C PHE A 116 2.70 -16.62 -1.44
N CYS A 117 3.76 -17.43 -1.59
CA CYS A 117 3.83 -18.48 -2.59
C CYS A 117 2.77 -19.58 -2.40
N LEU A 118 2.32 -19.83 -1.15
CA LEU A 118 1.20 -20.74 -0.90
C LEU A 118 -0.09 -20.24 -1.59
N MET A 119 -0.31 -18.93 -1.61
CA MET A 119 -1.53 -18.33 -2.16
C MET A 119 -1.42 -18.00 -3.65
N GLU A 120 -0.27 -17.53 -4.10
CA GLU A 120 -0.08 -16.99 -5.47
C GLU A 120 0.97 -17.73 -6.32
N GLY A 121 1.50 -18.83 -5.78
CA GLY A 121 2.39 -19.78 -6.46
C GLY A 121 3.88 -19.43 -6.37
N ARG A 122 4.29 -18.20 -6.71
CA ARG A 122 5.69 -17.76 -6.65
C ARG A 122 5.84 -16.24 -6.53
N HIS A 123 6.87 -15.79 -5.82
CA HIS A 123 7.18 -14.37 -5.62
C HIS A 123 8.29 -13.89 -6.57
N VAL A 124 8.26 -12.67 -7.10
CA VAL A 124 7.25 -11.60 -7.00
C VAL A 124 6.21 -11.64 -8.14
N HIS A 125 6.40 -12.53 -9.09
CA HIS A 125 5.55 -12.61 -10.29
C HIS A 125 4.62 -13.80 -10.13
N PRO A 126 3.38 -13.59 -9.63
CA PRO A 126 2.49 -14.69 -9.30
C PRO A 126 2.18 -15.52 -10.53
N SER A 127 1.89 -16.81 -10.32
CA SER A 127 1.65 -17.77 -11.39
C SER A 127 0.26 -18.37 -11.37
N THR A 128 -0.46 -18.25 -10.25
CA THR A 128 -1.80 -18.83 -10.09
C THR A 128 -2.92 -17.78 -10.13
N LEU A 129 -2.60 -16.51 -10.41
CA LEU A 129 -3.56 -15.43 -10.47
C LEU A 129 -4.10 -15.24 -11.89
N TYR A 130 -5.42 -15.19 -12.04
CA TYR A 130 -6.10 -15.04 -13.33
C TYR A 130 -7.31 -14.09 -13.22
N ALA A 131 -7.77 -13.54 -14.34
CA ALA A 131 -9.10 -12.94 -14.37
C ALA A 131 -10.15 -14.01 -14.02
N GLY A 132 -11.13 -13.67 -13.18
CA GLY A 132 -12.15 -14.61 -12.72
C GLY A 132 -11.72 -15.58 -11.62
N GLY A 133 -10.49 -15.51 -11.07
CA GLY A 133 -10.12 -16.23 -9.85
C GLY A 133 -8.67 -16.71 -9.80
N VAL A 134 -8.44 -17.85 -9.14
CA VAL A 134 -7.09 -18.41 -8.91
C VAL A 134 -7.00 -19.90 -9.25
N GLY A 135 -5.80 -20.33 -9.65
CA GLY A 135 -5.43 -21.74 -9.85
C GLY A 135 -4.97 -22.45 -8.56
N THR A 136 -4.84 -21.71 -7.46
CA THR A 136 -4.44 -22.25 -6.16
C THR A 136 -5.48 -23.25 -5.66
N VAL A 137 -5.06 -24.48 -5.36
CA VAL A 137 -5.96 -25.57 -4.95
C VAL A 137 -6.23 -25.47 -3.44
N PRO A 138 -7.47 -25.16 -3.02
CA PRO A 138 -7.78 -25.01 -1.61
C PRO A 138 -7.74 -26.38 -0.91
N SER A 139 -7.09 -26.42 0.25
CA SER A 139 -7.03 -27.60 1.10
C SER A 139 -6.83 -27.17 2.56
N ILE A 140 -7.18 -28.05 3.50
CA ILE A 140 -6.86 -27.80 4.90
C ILE A 140 -5.35 -27.60 5.11
N GLN A 141 -4.52 -28.39 4.40
CA GLN A 141 -3.07 -28.30 4.46
C GLN A 141 -2.56 -26.92 4.03
N LEU A 142 -3.09 -26.37 2.93
CA LEU A 142 -2.74 -25.04 2.43
C LEU A 142 -2.92 -23.97 3.52
N PHE A 143 -4.10 -23.96 4.16
CA PHE A 143 -4.41 -22.95 5.17
C PHE A 143 -3.64 -23.18 6.47
N THR A 144 -3.41 -24.42 6.89
CA THR A 144 -2.57 -24.69 8.06
C THR A 144 -1.11 -24.30 7.83
N ASP A 145 -0.57 -24.52 6.62
CA ASP A 145 0.80 -24.15 6.27
C ASP A 145 1.00 -22.62 6.28
N TYR A 146 -0.02 -21.87 5.84
CA TYR A 146 -0.05 -20.42 5.94
C TYR A 146 -0.19 -19.97 7.39
N MET A 147 -1.15 -20.53 8.14
CA MET A 147 -1.47 -20.14 9.52
C MET A 147 -0.28 -20.35 10.47
N VAL A 148 0.46 -21.46 10.36
CA VAL A 148 1.65 -21.71 11.19
C VAL A 148 2.71 -20.62 10.98
N ARG A 149 2.90 -20.15 9.75
CA ARG A 149 3.83 -19.06 9.43
C ARG A 149 3.29 -17.70 9.86
N LEU A 150 1.99 -17.46 9.66
CA LEU A 150 1.31 -16.26 10.13
C LEU A 150 1.46 -16.10 11.64
N MET A 151 1.26 -17.15 12.43
CA MET A 151 1.37 -17.09 13.89
C MET A 151 2.81 -16.78 14.37
N LYS A 152 3.83 -17.20 13.62
CA LYS A 152 5.22 -16.75 13.87
C LYS A 152 5.38 -15.26 13.62
N TYR A 153 4.80 -14.74 12.52
CA TYR A 153 4.82 -13.32 12.20
C TYR A 153 4.03 -12.48 13.21
N VAL A 154 2.88 -12.97 13.70
CA VAL A 154 2.08 -12.33 14.74
C VAL A 154 2.93 -12.17 16.02
N GLU A 155 3.62 -13.22 16.47
CA GLU A 155 4.50 -13.11 17.65
C GLU A 155 5.69 -12.16 17.41
N PHE A 156 6.24 -12.18 16.19
CA PHE A 156 7.28 -11.24 15.76
C PHE A 156 6.80 -9.78 15.87
N MET A 157 5.61 -9.45 15.36
CA MET A 157 5.08 -8.09 15.42
C MET A 157 4.81 -7.58 16.84
N LYS A 158 4.51 -8.46 17.79
CA LYS A 158 4.41 -8.08 19.21
C LYS A 158 5.71 -7.55 19.80
N ARG A 159 6.84 -7.85 19.16
CA ARG A 159 8.16 -7.36 19.50
C ARG A 159 8.55 -6.13 18.67
N VAL A 160 8.20 -6.14 17.40
CA VAL A 160 8.69 -5.15 16.41
C VAL A 160 7.99 -3.80 16.56
N VAL A 161 6.67 -3.78 16.79
CA VAL A 161 5.93 -2.52 17.03
C VAL A 161 6.57 -1.70 18.15
N PRO A 162 6.74 -2.23 19.39
CA PRO A 162 7.37 -1.46 20.46
C PRO A 162 8.86 -1.17 20.23
N LEU A 163 9.58 -2.01 19.48
CA LEU A 163 10.99 -1.75 19.12
C LEU A 163 11.11 -0.46 18.30
N HIS A 164 10.29 -0.32 17.26
CA HIS A 164 10.31 0.84 16.39
C HIS A 164 9.71 2.07 17.07
N ASP A 165 8.69 1.91 17.93
CA ASP A 165 8.20 3.03 18.75
C ASP A 165 9.34 3.63 19.60
N ASP A 166 10.08 2.79 20.32
CA ASP A 166 11.23 3.22 21.14
C ASP A 166 12.31 3.92 20.31
N LEU A 167 12.65 3.37 19.14
CA LEU A 167 13.65 3.96 18.24
C LEU A 167 13.18 5.31 17.68
N PHE A 168 11.95 5.38 17.18
CA PHE A 168 11.42 6.58 16.53
C PHE A 168 11.14 7.70 17.54
N ASP A 169 10.62 7.39 18.72
CA ASP A 169 10.45 8.36 19.79
C ASP A 169 11.80 8.92 20.26
N PHE A 170 12.84 8.06 20.30
CA PHE A 170 14.19 8.51 20.62
C PHE A 170 14.70 9.58 19.66
N PHE A 171 14.45 9.47 18.35
CA PHE A 171 14.91 10.47 17.39
C PHE A 171 14.26 11.84 17.59
N TYR A 172 12.97 11.90 17.92
CA TYR A 172 12.32 13.17 18.28
C TYR A 172 12.93 13.80 19.54
N MET A 173 13.28 12.99 20.53
CA MET A 173 13.92 13.48 21.75
C MET A 173 15.37 13.91 21.51
N ALA A 174 16.15 13.11 20.79
CA ALA A 174 17.59 13.28 20.62
C ALA A 174 17.93 14.43 19.66
N LEU A 175 17.05 14.72 18.71
CA LEU A 175 17.22 15.77 17.71
C LEU A 175 15.99 16.70 17.72
N PRO A 176 15.90 17.68 18.63
CA PRO A 176 14.78 18.63 18.64
C PRO A 176 14.60 19.31 17.28
N GLY A 177 13.37 19.28 16.74
CA GLY A 177 13.06 19.75 15.38
C GLY A 177 13.04 18.66 14.31
N TYR A 178 13.34 17.40 14.66
CA TYR A 178 13.27 16.27 13.71
C TYR A 178 11.85 16.04 13.15
N GLU A 179 10.81 16.59 13.79
CA GLU A 179 9.45 16.61 13.29
C GLU A 179 9.29 17.32 11.93
N GLU A 180 10.23 18.19 11.55
CA GLU A 180 10.25 18.87 10.25
C GLU A 180 10.89 18.01 9.14
N VAL A 181 11.64 16.95 9.48
CA VAL A 181 12.34 16.13 8.49
C VAL A 181 11.35 15.42 7.57
N GLY A 182 11.40 15.75 6.27
CA GLY A 182 10.49 15.21 5.27
C GLY A 182 9.03 15.63 5.49
N ARG A 183 8.78 16.66 6.30
CA ARG A 183 7.43 17.13 6.60
C ARG A 183 6.79 17.70 5.34
N ARG A 184 5.54 17.32 5.10
CA ARG A 184 4.69 17.87 4.05
C ARG A 184 3.35 18.31 4.59
N ARG A 185 2.66 19.15 3.82
CA ARG A 185 1.21 19.34 3.95
C ARG A 185 0.53 17.97 3.88
N ILE A 186 -0.50 17.74 4.69
CA ILE A 186 -1.25 16.49 4.69
C ILE A 186 -2.05 16.42 3.38
N LEU A 187 -1.51 15.71 2.39
CA LEU A 187 -2.10 15.49 1.07
C LEU A 187 -2.05 13.98 0.78
N LEU A 188 -2.85 13.19 1.49
CA LEU A 188 -2.77 11.73 1.46
C LEU A 188 -3.84 11.13 0.55
N GLY A 189 -3.44 10.17 -0.27
CA GLY A 189 -4.35 9.32 -1.06
C GLY A 189 -4.22 7.84 -0.68
N CYS A 190 -5.37 7.18 -0.51
CA CYS A 190 -5.49 5.73 -0.36
C CYS A 190 -6.66 5.25 -1.24
N TRP A 191 -6.47 4.20 -2.02
CA TRP A 191 -7.48 3.66 -2.94
C TRP A 191 -8.10 2.34 -2.49
N GLY A 192 -7.82 1.97 -1.25
CA GLY A 192 -8.43 0.85 -0.57
C GLY A 192 -7.82 -0.50 -0.96
N SER A 193 -7.88 -1.45 -0.04
CA SER A 193 -7.25 -2.76 -0.17
C SER A 193 -8.11 -3.85 0.44
N PHE A 194 -7.85 -5.09 0.02
CA PHE A 194 -8.58 -6.30 0.41
C PHE A 194 -10.08 -6.23 0.14
N GLN A 195 -10.51 -6.88 -0.93
CA GLN A 195 -11.91 -6.87 -1.32
C GLN A 195 -12.74 -7.72 -0.36
N ASP A 196 -13.96 -7.27 -0.06
CA ASP A 196 -14.96 -8.09 0.62
C ASP A 196 -15.79 -8.87 -0.41
N PRO A 197 -15.64 -10.21 -0.53
CA PRO A 197 -16.34 -10.99 -1.55
C PRO A 197 -17.86 -11.00 -1.38
N ASP A 198 -18.40 -10.64 -0.20
CA ASP A 198 -19.85 -10.53 0.01
C ASP A 198 -20.45 -9.28 -0.66
N VAL A 199 -19.62 -8.26 -0.92
CA VAL A 199 -20.06 -6.98 -1.50
C VAL A 199 -19.46 -6.74 -2.88
N CYS A 200 -18.20 -7.10 -3.10
CA CYS A 200 -17.49 -6.86 -4.35
C CYS A 200 -17.96 -7.80 -5.44
N ASP A 201 -18.47 -7.20 -6.52
CA ASP A 201 -18.89 -7.85 -7.76
C ASP A 201 -18.07 -7.36 -8.96
N TYR A 202 -17.12 -6.44 -8.72
CA TYR A 202 -16.30 -5.77 -9.72
C TYR A 202 -17.10 -4.97 -10.77
N ASP A 203 -18.39 -4.69 -10.54
CA ASP A 203 -19.16 -3.80 -11.42
C ASP A 203 -18.84 -2.34 -11.06
N TYR A 204 -18.56 -1.53 -12.08
CA TYR A 204 -18.32 -0.10 -11.93
C TYR A 204 -19.52 0.62 -11.29
N LYS A 205 -20.75 0.22 -11.63
CA LYS A 205 -21.98 0.87 -11.17
C LYS A 205 -22.17 0.77 -9.66
N THR A 206 -21.63 -0.29 -9.05
CA THR A 206 -21.64 -0.56 -7.61
C THR A 206 -20.28 -0.29 -6.97
N MET A 207 -19.30 0.29 -7.70
CA MET A 207 -17.93 0.50 -7.24
C MET A 207 -17.80 1.30 -5.95
N ASN A 208 -18.62 2.34 -5.79
CA ASN A 208 -18.66 3.10 -4.55
C ASN A 208 -19.13 2.25 -3.35
N LYS A 209 -20.00 1.26 -3.57
CA LYS A 209 -20.50 0.38 -2.52
C LYS A 209 -19.43 -0.61 -2.08
N TRP A 210 -18.87 -1.38 -3.01
CA TRP A 210 -17.88 -2.40 -2.65
C TRP A 210 -16.52 -1.79 -2.28
N GLY A 211 -16.14 -0.65 -2.85
CA GLY A 211 -14.94 0.07 -2.43
C GLY A 211 -14.98 0.47 -0.95
N LYS A 212 -16.15 0.86 -0.44
CA LYS A 212 -16.32 1.19 0.99
C LYS A 212 -16.33 -0.01 1.93
N ALA A 213 -16.54 -1.22 1.39
CA ALA A 213 -16.54 -2.47 2.15
C ALA A 213 -15.14 -3.10 2.26
N MET A 214 -14.15 -2.56 1.55
CA MET A 214 -12.76 -3.01 1.63
C MET A 214 -12.23 -2.97 3.06
N TYR A 215 -11.39 -3.95 3.42
CA TYR A 215 -10.79 -4.06 4.76
C TYR A 215 -9.64 -3.06 4.98
N VAL A 216 -9.29 -2.26 3.97
CA VAL A 216 -8.65 -0.94 4.09
C VAL A 216 -9.52 0.04 3.32
N THR A 217 -10.04 1.06 3.99
CA THR A 217 -11.00 1.97 3.36
C THR A 217 -10.31 2.91 2.36
N PRO A 218 -10.86 3.13 1.15
CA PRO A 218 -10.36 4.14 0.22
C PRO A 218 -10.72 5.56 0.67
N GLY A 219 -9.90 6.54 0.29
CA GLY A 219 -10.19 7.94 0.54
C GLY A 219 -9.05 8.91 0.23
N VAL A 220 -9.41 10.19 0.24
CA VAL A 220 -8.47 11.32 0.10
C VAL A 220 -8.54 12.15 1.37
N VAL A 221 -7.39 12.46 1.96
CA VAL A 221 -7.27 13.31 3.16
C VAL A 221 -6.45 14.55 2.82
N VAL A 222 -7.06 15.71 3.02
CA VAL A 222 -6.42 17.02 2.82
C VAL A 222 -6.48 17.79 4.14
N ASP A 223 -5.33 18.20 4.64
CA ASP A 223 -5.18 18.95 5.90
C ASP A 223 -5.87 18.26 7.09
N GLY A 224 -5.74 16.93 7.16
CA GLY A 224 -6.32 16.08 8.20
C GLY A 224 -7.83 15.83 8.06
N LYS A 225 -8.49 16.36 7.01
CA LYS A 225 -9.91 16.16 6.75
C LYS A 225 -10.13 15.12 5.67
N LEU A 226 -10.93 14.10 5.97
CA LEU A 226 -11.39 13.13 4.99
C LEU A 226 -12.33 13.81 3.98
N VAL A 227 -11.88 13.91 2.74
CA VAL A 227 -12.58 14.61 1.64
C VAL A 227 -13.64 13.72 1.02
N THR A 228 -13.29 12.48 0.74
CA THR A 228 -14.17 11.50 0.09
C THR A 228 -13.68 10.09 0.40
N THR A 229 -14.60 9.13 0.41
CA THR A 229 -14.34 7.67 0.37
C THR A 229 -14.98 7.03 -0.86
N ASN A 230 -15.47 7.85 -1.80
CA ASN A 230 -16.15 7.38 -2.99
C ASN A 230 -15.14 7.08 -4.09
N LEU A 231 -14.96 5.80 -4.39
CA LEU A 231 -13.96 5.33 -5.36
C LEU A 231 -14.23 5.83 -6.79
N VAL A 232 -15.49 6.08 -7.17
CA VAL A 232 -15.85 6.69 -8.47
C VAL A 232 -15.39 8.15 -8.53
N ASP A 233 -15.63 8.91 -7.45
CA ASP A 233 -15.20 10.31 -7.36
C ASP A 233 -13.68 10.44 -7.33
N ILE A 234 -13.00 9.55 -6.58
CA ILE A 234 -11.54 9.46 -6.58
C ILE A 234 -11.01 9.22 -7.99
N ASN A 235 -11.55 8.22 -8.70
CA ASN A 235 -11.20 7.86 -10.07
C ASN A 235 -11.34 9.06 -11.03
N LEU A 236 -12.53 9.64 -11.11
CA LEU A 236 -12.85 10.70 -12.08
C LEU A 236 -11.99 11.97 -11.92
N ASN A 237 -11.38 12.17 -10.76
CA ASN A 237 -10.55 13.34 -10.46
C ASN A 237 -9.05 13.10 -10.68
N ILE A 238 -8.63 11.93 -11.18
CA ILE A 238 -7.22 11.69 -11.56
C ILE A 238 -6.89 12.49 -12.83
N ARG A 239 -5.77 13.21 -12.81
CA ARG A 239 -5.21 13.96 -13.94
C ARG A 239 -3.74 13.60 -14.11
N ILE A 240 -3.35 13.12 -15.28
CA ILE A 240 -1.95 12.92 -15.62
C ILE A 240 -1.46 14.17 -16.33
N LEU A 241 -0.68 14.98 -15.62
CA LEU A 241 -0.03 16.15 -16.16
C LEU A 241 1.40 15.82 -16.61
N LEU A 242 1.97 16.75 -17.38
CA LEU A 242 3.40 16.80 -17.71
C LEU A 242 3.97 18.10 -17.11
N GLY A 243 5.05 18.62 -17.70
CA GLY A 243 5.73 19.85 -17.27
C GLY A 243 7.24 19.69 -17.36
N SER A 244 7.73 18.58 -16.82
CA SER A 244 9.16 18.29 -16.72
C SER A 244 9.53 16.85 -17.12
N SER A 245 8.69 16.23 -17.93
CA SER A 245 8.79 14.81 -18.31
C SER A 245 9.21 14.63 -19.76
N PHE A 246 9.93 13.54 -20.07
CA PHE A 246 10.41 13.21 -21.43
C PHE A 246 9.33 12.65 -22.37
N TYR A 247 8.18 13.33 -22.45
CA TYR A 247 7.06 12.97 -23.31
C TYR A 247 6.52 14.19 -24.05
N GLN A 248 5.96 13.94 -25.22
CA GLN A 248 5.05 14.90 -25.84
C GLN A 248 3.66 14.73 -25.22
N ASP A 249 2.94 15.84 -25.08
CA ASP A 249 1.56 15.80 -24.62
C ASP A 249 0.62 15.21 -25.66
N TRP A 250 -0.38 14.44 -25.23
CA TRP A 250 -1.39 13.80 -26.10
C TRP A 250 -2.57 14.73 -26.40
N ASP A 251 -2.31 16.04 -26.42
CA ASP A 251 -3.34 17.05 -26.54
C ASP A 251 -4.01 17.10 -27.93
N HIS A 252 -3.42 16.42 -28.91
CA HIS A 252 -3.91 16.29 -30.27
C HIS A 252 -4.24 14.83 -30.65
N GLU A 253 -4.22 13.92 -29.67
CA GLU A 253 -4.58 12.52 -29.87
C GLU A 253 -6.09 12.31 -29.68
N GLU A 254 -6.65 11.32 -30.38
CA GLU A 254 -8.04 10.90 -30.19
C GLU A 254 -8.19 10.20 -28.82
N THR A 255 -9.28 10.50 -28.12
CA THR A 255 -9.59 9.89 -26.82
C THR A 255 -10.72 8.87 -26.96
N SER A 256 -10.53 7.65 -26.45
CA SER A 256 -11.52 6.57 -26.57
C SER A 256 -12.67 6.64 -25.55
N VAL A 257 -12.44 7.17 -24.35
CA VAL A 257 -13.41 7.11 -23.23
C VAL A 257 -13.94 8.50 -22.91
N LYS A 258 -15.16 8.81 -23.36
CA LYS A 258 -15.82 10.10 -23.08
C LYS A 258 -16.62 10.11 -21.78
N ASN A 259 -17.22 8.98 -21.45
CA ASN A 259 -18.04 8.80 -20.25
C ASN A 259 -17.68 7.49 -19.55
N ASP A 260 -17.79 7.46 -18.24
CA ASP A 260 -17.70 6.23 -17.45
C ASP A 260 -19.02 5.42 -17.56
N PRO A 261 -19.08 4.19 -17.01
CA PRO A 261 -20.30 3.36 -17.03
C PRO A 261 -21.51 3.95 -16.27
N LEU A 262 -21.33 5.03 -15.50
CA LEU A 262 -22.38 5.79 -14.83
C LEU A 262 -22.79 7.04 -15.61
N GLY A 263 -22.17 7.31 -16.76
CA GLY A 263 -22.45 8.47 -17.62
C GLY A 263 -21.67 9.73 -17.27
N ASN A 264 -20.80 9.70 -16.26
CA ASN A 264 -19.99 10.86 -15.87
C ASN A 264 -18.93 11.14 -16.93
N ALA A 265 -18.67 12.42 -17.22
CA ALA A 265 -17.64 12.80 -18.18
C ALA A 265 -16.23 12.42 -17.69
N VAL A 266 -15.43 11.82 -18.58
CA VAL A 266 -14.04 11.43 -18.32
C VAL A 266 -13.12 12.42 -19.02
N ASP A 267 -12.18 12.98 -18.25
CA ASP A 267 -11.24 13.97 -18.74
C ASP A 267 -10.25 13.37 -19.76
N ARG A 268 -9.78 14.18 -20.71
CA ARG A 268 -8.71 13.79 -21.64
C ARG A 268 -7.39 13.44 -20.93
N LYS A 269 -7.12 14.03 -19.78
CA LYS A 269 -5.93 13.78 -18.95
C LYS A 269 -6.13 12.61 -17.98
N HIS A 270 -7.32 12.03 -17.92
CA HIS A 270 -7.54 10.82 -17.14
C HIS A 270 -6.79 9.63 -17.79
N PRO A 271 -6.23 8.68 -17.03
CA PRO A 271 -5.45 7.57 -17.57
C PRO A 271 -6.16 6.74 -18.65
N TRP A 272 -7.49 6.61 -18.62
CA TRP A 272 -8.25 5.97 -19.71
C TRP A 272 -8.03 6.58 -21.10
N ASN A 273 -7.70 7.88 -21.17
CA ASN A 273 -7.55 8.65 -22.41
C ASN A 273 -6.10 9.05 -22.69
N GLN A 274 -5.16 8.57 -21.89
CA GLN A 274 -3.75 8.91 -22.09
C GLN A 274 -3.17 8.19 -23.29
N THR A 275 -2.36 8.90 -24.08
CA THR A 275 -1.48 8.31 -25.08
C THR A 275 -0.03 8.64 -24.70
N THR A 276 0.79 7.62 -24.47
CA THR A 276 2.18 7.82 -24.05
C THR A 276 3.08 8.04 -25.26
N LEU A 277 3.52 9.28 -25.49
CA LEU A 277 4.36 9.68 -26.62
C LEU A 277 5.80 9.98 -26.16
N PRO A 278 6.69 8.97 -26.03
CA PRO A 278 8.04 9.19 -25.50
C PRO A 278 8.87 10.09 -26.41
N ARG A 279 9.61 11.02 -25.81
CA ARG A 279 10.52 11.95 -26.48
C ARG A 279 11.85 11.96 -25.72
N PRO A 280 12.78 11.04 -26.03
CA PRO A 280 14.12 11.06 -25.45
C PRO A 280 14.79 12.42 -25.69
N GLN A 281 15.28 13.03 -24.62
CA GLN A 281 15.84 14.39 -24.62
C GLN A 281 17.08 14.46 -23.72
N LYS A 282 17.93 15.47 -23.91
CA LYS A 282 18.98 15.81 -22.94
C LYS A 282 18.31 16.31 -21.66
N ARG A 283 18.71 15.76 -20.51
CA ARG A 283 18.23 16.21 -19.20
C ARG A 283 18.55 17.69 -18.95
N ASN A 284 17.53 18.47 -18.61
CA ASN A 284 17.62 19.89 -18.26
C ASN A 284 16.72 20.20 -17.06
N PHE A 285 17.29 20.55 -15.90
CA PHE A 285 16.54 20.85 -14.68
C PHE A 285 15.75 22.17 -14.74
N GLY A 286 16.00 23.03 -15.73
CA GLY A 286 15.13 24.16 -16.05
C GLY A 286 13.96 23.83 -16.99
N GLY A 287 13.81 22.57 -17.40
CA GLY A 287 12.77 22.09 -18.31
C GLY A 287 12.44 20.62 -18.05
N ASN A 288 12.66 19.75 -19.04
CA ASN A 288 12.44 18.30 -18.90
C ASN A 288 13.66 17.60 -18.29
N TYR A 289 13.46 16.85 -17.20
CA TYR A 289 14.56 16.17 -16.51
C TYR A 289 14.30 14.74 -16.05
N THR A 290 13.10 14.20 -16.27
CA THR A 290 12.74 12.85 -15.80
C THR A 290 11.80 12.11 -16.75
N TRP A 291 11.76 10.79 -16.64
CA TRP A 291 10.74 9.95 -17.28
C TRP A 291 9.47 9.82 -16.43
N VAL A 292 9.45 10.35 -15.20
CA VAL A 292 8.24 10.32 -14.37
C VAL A 292 7.29 11.43 -14.84
N MET A 293 6.01 11.09 -15.05
CA MET A 293 4.92 12.05 -15.32
C MET A 293 4.41 12.68 -14.01
N SER A 294 3.52 13.67 -14.09
CA SER A 294 2.98 14.38 -12.93
C SER A 294 1.51 14.05 -12.69
N PRO A 295 1.18 12.87 -12.11
CA PRO A 295 -0.18 12.60 -11.66
C PRO A 295 -0.58 13.58 -10.56
N ARG A 296 -1.82 14.07 -10.66
CA ARG A 296 -2.46 15.00 -9.74
C ARG A 296 -3.88 14.55 -9.49
N TRP A 297 -4.41 14.95 -8.35
CA TRP A 297 -5.82 14.77 -8.03
C TRP A 297 -6.52 16.12 -8.03
N LEU A 298 -7.55 16.27 -8.86
CA LEU A 298 -8.32 17.49 -8.98
C LEU A 298 -9.23 17.66 -7.76
N ASP A 299 -8.93 18.63 -6.91
CA ASP A 299 -9.82 19.02 -5.82
C ASP A 299 -10.88 20.00 -6.32
N LYS A 300 -12.08 19.50 -6.60
CA LYS A 300 -13.20 20.30 -7.08
C LYS A 300 -13.62 21.44 -6.12
N ARG A 301 -13.21 21.40 -4.85
CA ARG A 301 -13.52 22.45 -3.87
C ARG A 301 -12.72 23.72 -4.10
N THR A 302 -11.50 23.59 -4.62
CA THR A 302 -10.59 24.72 -4.86
C THR A 302 -10.24 24.91 -6.35
N GLY A 303 -10.39 23.86 -7.16
CA GLY A 303 -9.92 23.81 -8.55
C GLY A 303 -8.47 23.38 -8.69
N ASP A 304 -7.78 23.07 -7.58
CA ASP A 304 -6.36 22.74 -7.58
C ASP A 304 -6.07 21.33 -8.08
N HIS A 305 -4.93 21.17 -8.74
CA HIS A 305 -4.34 19.88 -9.05
C HIS A 305 -3.39 19.50 -7.93
N LEU A 306 -3.89 18.73 -6.95
CA LEU A 306 -3.12 18.37 -5.76
C LEU A 306 -2.08 17.30 -6.08
N ALA A 307 -0.83 17.55 -5.72
CA ALA A 307 0.23 16.55 -5.68
C ALA A 307 0.05 15.66 -4.45
N LEU A 308 -0.97 14.78 -4.46
CA LEU A 308 -1.15 13.80 -3.39
C LEU A 308 0.09 12.90 -3.28
N ASP A 309 0.43 12.55 -2.05
CA ASP A 309 1.41 11.52 -1.75
C ASP A 309 0.76 10.36 -1.00
N THR A 310 1.41 9.21 -1.02
CA THR A 310 0.91 8.02 -0.34
C THR A 310 1.48 7.88 1.08
N GLY A 311 2.39 8.77 1.46
CA GLY A 311 3.27 8.63 2.61
C GLY A 311 3.94 7.26 2.70
N GLY A 312 4.31 6.69 1.55
CA GLY A 312 4.92 5.37 1.44
C GLY A 312 3.94 4.21 1.56
N GLY A 313 2.63 4.48 1.60
CA GLY A 313 1.52 3.51 1.67
C GLY A 313 0.87 3.44 3.06
N PRO A 314 1.57 2.94 4.09
CA PRO A 314 1.02 2.70 5.41
C PRO A 314 0.32 3.90 6.05
N ILE A 315 0.94 5.08 6.04
CA ILE A 315 0.36 6.25 6.72
C ILE A 315 -0.95 6.67 6.06
N ALA A 316 -1.05 6.65 4.72
CA ALA A 316 -2.27 7.02 4.01
C ALA A 316 -3.41 6.05 4.30
N ARG A 317 -3.14 4.74 4.28
CA ARG A 317 -4.12 3.69 4.61
C ARG A 317 -4.67 3.85 6.02
N LEU A 318 -3.77 3.97 7.00
CA LEU A 318 -4.15 4.07 8.40
C LEU A 318 -4.93 5.36 8.66
N TRP A 319 -4.51 6.48 8.08
CA TRP A 319 -5.21 7.76 8.25
C TRP A 319 -6.61 7.75 7.68
N VAL A 320 -6.76 7.28 6.43
CA VAL A 320 -8.07 7.19 5.77
C VAL A 320 -8.97 6.23 6.51
N THR A 321 -8.48 5.02 6.81
CA THR A 321 -9.26 3.99 7.51
C THR A 321 -9.69 4.48 8.89
N ALA A 322 -8.78 5.09 9.66
CA ALA A 322 -9.08 5.66 10.97
C ALA A 322 -10.23 6.67 10.90
N LEU A 323 -10.13 7.67 10.02
CA LEU A 323 -11.11 8.75 9.92
C LEU A 323 -12.44 8.29 9.33
N ALA A 324 -12.43 7.32 8.41
CA ALA A 324 -13.64 6.84 7.78
C ALA A 324 -14.53 6.03 8.73
N GLY A 325 -13.93 5.31 9.69
CA GLY A 325 -14.67 4.54 10.69
C GLY A 325 -15.47 3.36 10.11
N LEU A 326 -15.14 2.90 8.90
CA LEU A 326 -15.93 1.89 8.17
C LEU A 326 -15.45 0.44 8.41
N VAL A 327 -14.25 0.23 8.96
CA VAL A 327 -13.67 -1.09 9.17
C VAL A 327 -13.84 -1.53 10.62
N ASP A 328 -14.50 -2.67 10.81
CA ASP A 328 -14.53 -3.42 12.08
C ASP A 328 -14.63 -4.92 11.79
N ILE A 329 -13.53 -5.65 12.01
CA ILE A 329 -13.45 -7.11 11.86
C ILE A 329 -12.97 -7.78 13.16
N GLY A 330 -13.08 -7.08 14.30
CA GLY A 330 -12.54 -7.53 15.59
C GLY A 330 -11.01 -7.46 15.69
N TYR A 331 -10.29 -8.05 14.74
CA TYR A 331 -8.82 -7.98 14.64
C TYR A 331 -8.33 -6.57 14.30
N VAL A 332 -9.10 -5.83 13.51
CA VAL A 332 -8.82 -4.45 13.13
C VAL A 332 -10.10 -3.64 13.28
N LYS A 333 -10.00 -2.47 13.90
CA LYS A 333 -11.12 -1.56 14.13
C LYS A 333 -10.72 -0.11 13.96
N ALA A 334 -11.38 0.58 13.04
CA ALA A 334 -11.32 2.03 12.93
C ALA A 334 -12.19 2.68 14.03
N THR A 335 -11.66 3.70 14.71
CA THR A 335 -12.36 4.35 15.84
C THR A 335 -12.93 5.73 15.48
N GLY A 336 -12.64 6.24 14.28
CA GLY A 336 -12.90 7.62 13.87
C GLY A 336 -11.70 8.56 14.06
N ASN A 337 -10.70 8.18 14.86
CA ASN A 337 -9.48 8.98 15.08
C ASN A 337 -8.20 8.14 15.29
N SER A 338 -8.32 6.82 15.28
CA SER A 338 -7.25 5.84 15.43
C SER A 338 -7.64 4.53 14.74
N VAL A 339 -6.70 3.59 14.66
CA VAL A 339 -6.96 2.19 14.31
C VAL A 339 -6.46 1.30 15.44
N LYS A 340 -7.33 0.45 15.97
CA LYS A 340 -6.99 -0.61 16.92
C LYS A 340 -6.70 -1.91 16.17
N ILE A 341 -5.60 -2.56 16.52
CA ILE A 341 -5.09 -3.80 15.92
C ILE A 341 -4.92 -4.82 17.05
N ASN A 342 -5.78 -5.83 17.08
CA ASN A 342 -5.81 -6.87 18.10
C ASN A 342 -5.07 -8.10 17.61
N LEU A 343 -3.96 -8.45 18.27
CA LEU A 343 -3.21 -9.67 17.99
C LEU A 343 -3.46 -10.72 19.09
N PRO A 344 -3.88 -11.95 18.74
CA PRO A 344 -4.24 -12.99 19.69
C PRO A 344 -3.04 -13.49 20.48
N LYS A 345 -3.28 -14.27 21.55
CA LYS A 345 -2.22 -14.97 22.28
C LYS A 345 -1.42 -15.86 21.32
N THR A 346 -0.10 -15.86 21.48
CA THR A 346 0.83 -16.71 20.71
C THR A 346 1.51 -17.70 21.66
N ALA A 347 2.47 -18.49 21.16
CA ALA A 347 3.15 -19.52 21.94
C ALA A 347 3.80 -18.96 23.21
N MET A 348 4.49 -17.81 23.08
CA MET A 348 5.32 -17.24 24.15
C MET A 348 4.82 -15.88 24.65
N LYS A 349 3.83 -15.25 23.99
CA LYS A 349 3.35 -13.91 24.36
C LYS A 349 1.82 -13.85 24.52
N PRO A 350 1.31 -13.07 25.51
CA PRO A 350 -0.12 -12.84 25.68
C PRO A 350 -0.72 -12.10 24.46
N ALA A 351 -2.04 -12.00 24.40
CA ALA A 351 -2.71 -11.13 23.44
C ALA A 351 -2.31 -9.66 23.69
N VAL A 352 -2.31 -8.85 22.63
CA VAL A 352 -2.00 -7.40 22.71
C VAL A 352 -2.89 -6.61 21.76
N GLU A 353 -3.25 -5.39 22.16
CA GLU A 353 -3.87 -4.39 21.29
C GLU A 353 -2.82 -3.31 20.99
N PHE A 354 -2.59 -3.03 19.71
CA PHE A 354 -1.86 -1.85 19.26
C PHE A 354 -2.85 -0.81 18.76
N GLU A 355 -2.69 0.44 19.15
CA GLU A 355 -3.52 1.53 18.67
C GLU A 355 -2.67 2.55 17.91
N TRP A 356 -2.77 2.54 16.58
CA TRP A 356 -2.19 3.59 15.76
C TRP A 356 -3.06 4.83 15.88
N LYS A 357 -2.51 5.92 16.42
CA LYS A 357 -3.20 7.20 16.54
C LYS A 357 -2.83 8.09 15.38
N VAL A 358 -3.81 8.81 14.84
CA VAL A 358 -3.59 9.80 13.79
C VAL A 358 -2.53 10.81 14.27
N PRO A 359 -1.38 10.93 13.59
CA PRO A 359 -0.30 11.76 14.08
C PRO A 359 -0.55 13.24 13.79
N LYS A 360 0.23 14.10 14.46
CA LYS A 360 0.15 15.56 14.28
C LYS A 360 0.75 16.01 12.93
N TRP A 361 1.71 15.26 12.39
CA TRP A 361 2.48 15.62 11.21
C TRP A 361 2.44 14.52 10.15
N SER A 362 2.60 14.91 8.87
CA SER A 362 2.94 13.99 7.79
C SER A 362 4.43 14.19 7.47
N ASN A 363 5.31 13.54 8.23
CA ASN A 363 6.77 13.66 8.13
C ASN A 363 7.44 12.28 7.90
N ALA A 364 8.77 12.23 7.90
CA ALA A 364 9.49 10.97 7.67
C ALA A 364 9.25 9.92 8.77
N ILE A 365 9.43 10.29 10.05
CA ILE A 365 9.29 9.35 11.17
C ILE A 365 7.88 8.76 11.25
N GLU A 366 6.83 9.56 11.06
CA GLU A 366 5.45 9.04 11.12
C GLU A 366 5.13 8.11 9.94
N ARG A 367 5.77 8.27 8.78
CA ARG A 367 5.64 7.34 7.66
C ARG A 367 6.29 5.99 7.97
N ASP A 368 7.45 6.01 8.63
CA ASP A 368 8.17 4.79 9.02
C ASP A 368 7.46 4.08 10.19
N ARG A 369 6.98 4.83 11.19
CA ARG A 369 6.12 4.31 12.27
C ARG A 369 4.88 3.64 11.71
N ALA A 370 4.17 4.32 10.81
CA ALA A 370 2.97 3.76 10.18
C ALA A 370 3.26 2.43 9.46
N ARG A 371 4.47 2.27 8.88
CA ARG A 371 4.89 1.02 8.23
C ARG A 371 4.93 -0.15 9.18
N THR A 372 5.56 0.03 10.35
CA THR A 372 5.60 -0.99 11.39
C THR A 372 4.20 -1.35 11.89
N TYR A 373 3.33 -0.36 12.10
CA TYR A 373 1.94 -0.63 12.51
C TYR A 373 1.15 -1.36 11.42
N PHE A 374 1.39 -1.06 10.14
CA PHE A 374 0.69 -1.74 9.06
C PHE A 374 1.14 -3.19 8.85
N GLN A 375 2.36 -3.56 9.26
CA GLN A 375 2.76 -4.97 9.35
C GLN A 375 1.86 -5.74 10.34
N ALA A 376 1.58 -5.16 11.51
CA ALA A 376 0.64 -5.75 12.48
C ALA A 376 -0.81 -5.73 11.96
N TYR A 377 -1.22 -4.67 11.26
CA TYR A 377 -2.53 -4.56 10.61
C TYR A 377 -2.74 -5.72 9.62
N ALA A 378 -1.78 -5.92 8.71
CA ALA A 378 -1.84 -6.98 7.69
C ALA A 378 -1.91 -8.37 8.33
N ALA A 379 -1.17 -8.60 9.42
CA ALA A 379 -1.25 -9.84 10.18
C ALA A 379 -2.64 -10.05 10.82
N GLY A 380 -3.24 -9.01 11.39
CA GLY A 380 -4.61 -9.04 11.93
C GLY A 380 -5.66 -9.33 10.86
N CYS A 381 -5.58 -8.68 9.71
CA CYS A 381 -6.44 -8.96 8.56
C CYS A 381 -6.25 -10.39 8.03
N ALA A 382 -5.02 -10.88 7.93
CA ALA A 382 -4.74 -12.24 7.47
C ALA A 382 -5.32 -13.32 8.40
N LEU A 383 -5.40 -13.08 9.71
CA LEU A 383 -6.10 -13.98 10.64
C LEU A 383 -7.58 -14.10 10.28
N TYR A 384 -8.26 -12.96 10.11
CA TYR A 384 -9.65 -12.92 9.66
C TYR A 384 -9.83 -13.60 8.29
N PHE A 385 -9.00 -13.27 7.29
CA PHE A 385 -9.11 -13.86 5.95
C PHE A 385 -8.91 -15.38 5.96
N CYS A 386 -8.03 -15.89 6.82
CA CYS A 386 -7.82 -17.32 6.96
C CYS A 386 -9.04 -18.01 7.60
N GLU A 387 -9.68 -17.40 8.59
CA GLU A 387 -10.96 -17.89 9.16
C GLU A 387 -12.05 -17.94 8.09
N GLN A 388 -12.18 -16.90 7.27
CA GLN A 388 -13.17 -16.83 6.19
C GLN A 388 -12.88 -17.86 5.08
N ALA A 389 -11.62 -18.04 4.69
CA ALA A 389 -11.22 -19.06 3.72
C ALA A 389 -11.51 -20.48 4.23
N MET A 390 -11.21 -20.76 5.51
CA MET A 390 -11.53 -22.05 6.14
C MET A 390 -13.04 -22.27 6.24
N LYS A 391 -13.83 -21.23 6.52
CA LYS A 391 -15.29 -21.30 6.54
C LYS A 391 -15.87 -21.70 5.18
N GLU A 392 -15.42 -21.06 4.09
CA GLU A 392 -15.81 -21.44 2.72
C GLU A 392 -15.38 -22.89 2.40
N PHE A 393 -14.16 -23.26 2.76
CA PHE A 393 -13.65 -24.62 2.54
C PHE A 393 -14.47 -25.68 3.28
N HIS A 394 -14.78 -25.47 4.57
CA HIS A 394 -15.59 -26.39 5.37
C HIS A 394 -17.05 -26.46 4.93
N ALA A 395 -17.57 -25.40 4.31
CA ALA A 395 -18.88 -25.41 3.67
C ALA A 395 -18.90 -26.18 2.33
N GLY A 396 -17.74 -26.61 1.82
CA GLY A 396 -17.60 -27.28 0.53
C GLY A 396 -17.52 -26.33 -0.67
N ASN A 397 -17.43 -25.02 -0.45
CA ASN A 397 -17.35 -23.98 -1.48
C ASN A 397 -15.91 -23.85 -2.01
N THR A 398 -15.39 -24.90 -2.63
CA THR A 398 -13.97 -25.01 -3.02
C THR A 398 -13.66 -24.58 -4.45
N LYS A 399 -14.65 -24.08 -5.20
CA LYS A 399 -14.41 -23.50 -6.54
C LYS A 399 -13.61 -22.22 -6.40
N THR A 400 -12.59 -22.05 -7.22
CA THR A 400 -11.69 -20.87 -7.20
C THR A 400 -11.66 -20.10 -8.51
N PHE A 401 -12.46 -20.47 -9.51
CA PHE A 401 -12.48 -19.81 -10.81
C PHE A 401 -13.90 -19.72 -11.39
N THR A 402 -14.23 -18.57 -11.96
CA THR A 402 -15.45 -18.32 -12.75
C THR A 402 -15.07 -18.14 -14.22
N PRO A 403 -15.61 -18.96 -15.15
CA PRO A 403 -15.40 -18.77 -16.58
C PRO A 403 -15.91 -17.41 -17.06
N PHE A 404 -15.21 -16.81 -18.02
CA PHE A 404 -15.58 -15.54 -18.63
C PHE A 404 -15.36 -15.56 -20.15
N LYS A 405 -15.87 -14.55 -20.84
CA LYS A 405 -15.56 -14.26 -22.23
C LYS A 405 -14.98 -12.85 -22.31
N VAL A 406 -13.95 -12.68 -23.12
CA VAL A 406 -13.41 -11.34 -23.40
C VAL A 406 -14.40 -10.61 -24.32
N PRO A 407 -14.91 -9.43 -23.94
CA PRO A 407 -15.77 -8.63 -24.81
C PRO A 407 -14.98 -8.08 -26.01
N ASP A 408 -15.68 -7.81 -27.11
CA ASP A 408 -15.06 -7.11 -28.25
C ASP A 408 -14.74 -5.65 -27.89
N GLU A 409 -15.64 -4.98 -27.18
CA GLU A 409 -15.50 -3.58 -26.73
C GLU A 409 -15.83 -3.50 -25.22
N ALA A 410 -14.92 -2.98 -24.42
CA ALA A 410 -15.14 -2.78 -22.98
C ALA A 410 -14.15 -1.77 -22.39
N ILE A 411 -14.52 -1.19 -21.25
CA ILE A 411 -13.61 -0.46 -20.38
C ILE A 411 -13.61 -1.12 -19.00
N GLY A 412 -12.49 -1.06 -18.31
CA GLY A 412 -12.36 -1.52 -16.94
C GLY A 412 -11.34 -0.69 -16.17
N CYS A 413 -11.52 -0.60 -14.87
CA CYS A 413 -10.52 -0.05 -13.97
C CYS A 413 -10.37 -0.89 -12.71
N GLY A 414 -9.14 -1.25 -12.40
CA GLY A 414 -8.77 -1.90 -11.15
C GLY A 414 -8.31 -0.83 -10.17
N PHE A 415 -8.80 -0.90 -8.93
CA PHE A 415 -8.34 -0.09 -7.82
C PHE A 415 -7.83 -1.03 -6.72
N HIS A 416 -6.61 -0.77 -6.29
CA HIS A 416 -5.93 -1.51 -5.24
C HIS A 416 -5.01 -0.57 -4.49
N GLU A 417 -4.55 -1.03 -3.34
CA GLU A 417 -3.48 -0.39 -2.61
C GLU A 417 -2.25 -1.29 -2.75
N ALA A 418 -1.18 -0.80 -3.36
CA ALA A 418 0.09 -1.51 -3.37
C ALA A 418 0.79 -1.38 -2.01
N VAL A 419 1.89 -2.10 -1.82
CA VAL A 419 2.78 -1.94 -0.64
C VAL A 419 3.15 -0.47 -0.40
N ARG A 420 3.26 0.32 -1.47
CA ARG A 420 3.66 1.74 -1.39
C ARG A 420 2.49 2.73 -1.49
N GLY A 421 1.23 2.27 -1.52
CA GLY A 421 0.03 3.10 -1.58
C GLY A 421 -0.75 2.97 -2.89
N VAL A 422 -1.46 4.03 -3.28
CA VAL A 422 -2.39 4.08 -4.44
C VAL A 422 -1.91 3.30 -5.68
N LEU A 423 -2.74 2.39 -6.19
CA LEU A 423 -2.49 1.67 -7.44
C LEU A 423 -3.78 1.53 -8.24
N SER A 424 -3.78 2.05 -9.48
CA SER A 424 -4.90 1.91 -10.40
C SER A 424 -4.42 1.40 -11.74
N HIS A 425 -5.20 0.50 -12.33
CA HIS A 425 -5.01 0.02 -13.69
C HIS A 425 -6.22 0.40 -14.51
N HIS A 426 -6.04 1.21 -15.55
CA HIS A 426 -7.11 1.63 -16.45
C HIS A 426 -6.94 0.93 -17.80
N MET A 427 -7.96 0.19 -18.22
CA MET A 427 -7.93 -0.64 -19.43
C MET A 427 -9.09 -0.31 -20.36
N VAL A 428 -8.80 -0.34 -21.66
CA VAL A 428 -9.77 -0.22 -22.76
C VAL A 428 -9.52 -1.37 -23.73
N ILE A 429 -10.59 -2.05 -24.13
CA ILE A 429 -10.59 -3.16 -25.08
C ILE A 429 -11.35 -2.72 -26.32
N CYS A 430 -10.75 -2.89 -27.50
CA CYS A 430 -11.40 -2.70 -28.80
C CYS A 430 -11.07 -3.86 -29.74
N GLY A 431 -12.06 -4.37 -30.47
CA GLY A 431 -11.94 -5.57 -31.31
C GLY A 431 -11.32 -6.78 -30.59
N GLY A 432 -11.63 -6.97 -29.30
CA GLY A 432 -11.11 -8.07 -28.48
C GLY A 432 -9.62 -7.95 -28.13
N LYS A 433 -9.02 -6.76 -28.29
CA LYS A 433 -7.61 -6.47 -28.00
C LYS A 433 -7.49 -5.29 -27.05
N VAL A 434 -6.40 -5.25 -26.29
CA VAL A 434 -6.06 -4.07 -25.48
C VAL A 434 -5.82 -2.89 -26.41
N ALA A 435 -6.71 -1.89 -26.37
CA ALA A 435 -6.60 -0.65 -27.11
C ALA A 435 -5.90 0.44 -26.29
N ASN A 436 -6.10 0.45 -24.97
CA ASN A 436 -5.37 1.31 -24.05
C ASN A 436 -5.14 0.63 -22.70
N TYR A 437 -3.99 0.86 -22.07
CA TYR A 437 -3.67 0.30 -20.76
C TYR A 437 -2.67 1.18 -20.01
N HIS A 438 -3.12 1.77 -18.90
CA HIS A 438 -2.31 2.70 -18.11
C HIS A 438 -2.36 2.33 -16.63
N PRO A 439 -1.29 1.71 -16.10
CA PRO A 439 -1.13 1.54 -14.67
C PRO A 439 -0.49 2.78 -14.05
N TYR A 440 -1.08 3.29 -12.96
CA TYR A 440 -0.54 4.36 -12.14
C TYR A 440 -0.24 3.86 -10.72
N PRO A 441 0.95 3.28 -10.49
CA PRO A 441 1.43 2.92 -9.16
C PRO A 441 1.69 4.15 -8.28
N PRO A 442 2.05 3.96 -6.99
CA PRO A 442 2.23 5.08 -6.06
C PRO A 442 3.52 5.88 -6.33
N THR A 443 4.58 5.26 -6.85
CA THR A 443 5.83 5.98 -7.11
C THR A 443 5.67 7.11 -8.14
N PRO A 444 4.91 6.97 -9.24
CA PRO A 444 4.49 8.11 -10.06
C PRO A 444 3.88 9.26 -9.27
N TRP A 445 3.08 8.99 -8.23
CA TRP A 445 2.54 10.04 -7.36
C TRP A 445 3.60 10.66 -6.46
N ASN A 446 4.51 9.88 -5.90
CA ASN A 446 5.49 10.40 -4.95
C ASN A 446 6.72 11.05 -5.62
N ALA A 447 7.17 10.51 -6.74
CA ALA A 447 8.41 10.87 -7.43
C ALA A 447 8.21 11.82 -8.62
N ASN A 448 7.00 12.34 -8.81
CA ASN A 448 6.76 13.21 -9.96
C ASN A 448 7.53 14.52 -9.87
N PRO A 449 7.88 15.11 -11.03
CA PRO A 449 8.51 16.41 -11.07
C PRO A 449 7.47 17.54 -10.93
N ARG A 450 7.97 18.78 -10.97
CA ARG A 450 7.12 19.95 -11.20
C ARG A 450 6.23 19.75 -12.44
N ASP A 451 4.94 20.05 -12.27
CA ASP A 451 3.97 19.98 -13.36
C ASP A 451 3.95 21.28 -14.19
N ILE A 452 3.05 21.35 -15.18
CA ILE A 452 2.80 22.54 -16.01
C ILE A 452 2.39 23.80 -15.21
N TYR A 453 1.97 23.65 -13.95
CA TYR A 453 1.62 24.75 -13.04
C TYR A 453 2.78 25.10 -12.10
N GLY A 454 3.93 24.44 -12.23
CA GLY A 454 5.11 24.65 -11.41
C GLY A 454 5.02 24.02 -10.01
N THR A 455 3.98 23.23 -9.71
CA THR A 455 3.80 22.61 -8.40
C THR A 455 4.74 21.39 -8.27
N PRO A 456 5.67 21.38 -7.31
CA PRO A 456 6.60 20.26 -7.11
C PRO A 456 5.86 18.99 -6.68
N GLY A 457 6.44 17.84 -7.03
CA GLY A 457 5.95 16.56 -6.53
C GLY A 457 6.40 16.27 -5.10
N PRO A 458 5.89 15.19 -4.49
CA PRO A 458 6.12 14.89 -3.08
C PRO A 458 7.58 14.76 -2.65
N TYR A 459 8.43 14.10 -3.43
CA TYR A 459 9.85 13.99 -3.08
C TYR A 459 10.57 15.33 -3.13
N GLU A 460 10.28 16.17 -4.14
CA GLU A 460 10.92 17.48 -4.24
C GLU A 460 10.48 18.40 -3.11
N ASP A 461 9.17 18.45 -2.83
CA ASP A 461 8.58 19.32 -1.80
C ASP A 461 8.92 18.87 -0.38
N ALA A 462 9.07 17.57 -0.11
CA ALA A 462 9.47 17.08 1.22
C ALA A 462 10.95 17.32 1.55
N VAL A 463 11.79 17.46 0.52
CA VAL A 463 13.24 17.69 0.68
C VAL A 463 13.57 19.18 0.77
N GLN A 464 12.75 20.04 0.16
CA GLN A 464 12.83 21.49 0.24
C GLN A 464 12.45 22.00 1.63
#